data_AF-A0A0N1F7F5-F1
#
_entry.id   AF-A0A0N1F7F5-F1
#
_cell.length_a   1.000
_cell.length_b   1.000
_cell.length_c   1.000
_cell.angle_alpha   90.00
_cell.angle_beta   90.00
_cell.angle_gamma   90.00
#
_symmetry.space_group_name_H-M   'P 1'
#
loop_
_entity.id
_entity.type
_entity.pdbx_description
1 polymer ?
#
loop_
_entity_poly.entity_id
_entity_poly.type
_entity_poly.pdbx_seq_one_letter_code
_entity_poly.pdbx_strand_id
1 'polypeptide(L)'
;MLYLASQFAWFLAAAFVLGLVMGWIGRDGGNLRLAGGTAGWFAAIWGLGAALTWLQLLNGELAAWVESALLFTGVYVAGCILGSLLRGMRASAAIDSEAAAAPIAAMPPVEGEADIPGQRPAGLVSARQDKPDDLKLIKGVGRQNEARLHGLGIWHFEQMAGWTPGNIEWVGSYLAFPGRIEREDWVGQARTLAAGGQTEFAMRAKAGLVETSRDDGLAGQDNVVALDTADGTPETKPAG
;
A
#
# COMPACT_ATOMS: atom_id res chain seq x y z
N MET A 1 -19.76 -8.78 -37.57
CA MET A 1 -18.92 -7.76 -36.88
C MET A 1 -19.46 -6.34 -37.04
N LEU A 2 -19.08 -5.53 -38.05
CA LEU A 2 -19.43 -4.10 -38.13
C LEU A 2 -20.95 -3.78 -38.02
N TYR A 3 -21.82 -4.57 -38.66
CA TYR A 3 -23.28 -4.38 -38.62
C TYR A 3 -23.89 -4.67 -37.23
N LEU A 4 -23.30 -5.59 -36.47
CA LEU A 4 -23.76 -5.92 -35.11
C LEU A 4 -23.37 -4.82 -34.13
N ALA A 5 -22.17 -4.26 -34.30
CA ALA A 5 -21.67 -3.16 -33.47
C ALA A 5 -22.49 -1.87 -33.60
N SER A 6 -23.04 -1.57 -34.79
CA SER A 6 -23.89 -0.38 -35.00
C SER A 6 -25.31 -0.55 -34.47
N GLN A 7 -25.91 -1.75 -34.59
CA GLN A 7 -27.25 -2.06 -34.05
C GLN A 7 -27.27 -2.03 -32.51
N PHE A 8 -26.25 -2.58 -31.85
CA PHE A 8 -26.20 -2.69 -30.38
C PHE A 8 -25.30 -1.65 -29.70
N ALA A 9 -24.88 -0.59 -30.40
CA ALA A 9 -23.93 0.42 -29.91
C ALA A 9 -24.27 0.98 -28.52
N TRP A 10 -25.55 1.28 -28.28
CA TRP A 10 -26.02 1.81 -27.00
C TRP A 10 -25.92 0.79 -25.85
N PHE A 11 -26.23 -0.47 -26.12
CA PHE A 11 -26.11 -1.54 -25.12
C PHE A 11 -24.64 -1.85 -24.82
N LEU A 12 -23.76 -1.83 -25.83
CA LEU A 12 -22.32 -2.00 -25.64
C LEU A 12 -21.73 -0.85 -24.80
N ALA A 13 -22.17 0.39 -25.04
CA ALA A 13 -21.82 1.53 -24.20
C ALA A 13 -22.32 1.35 -22.74
N ALA A 14 -23.55 0.89 -22.54
CA ALA A 14 -24.09 0.60 -21.20
C ALA A 14 -23.29 -0.50 -20.47
N ALA A 15 -22.90 -1.58 -21.17
CA ALA A 15 -22.07 -2.63 -20.61
C ALA A 15 -20.65 -2.12 -20.24
N PHE A 16 -20.06 -1.26 -21.07
CA PHE A 16 -18.78 -0.61 -20.77
C PHE A 16 -18.85 0.28 -19.53
N VAL A 17 -19.89 1.13 -19.43
CA VAL A 17 -20.12 2.03 -18.29
C VAL A 17 -20.36 1.24 -17.01
N LEU A 18 -21.17 0.17 -17.06
CA LEU A 18 -21.39 -0.72 -15.91
C LEU A 18 -20.08 -1.39 -15.48
N GLY A 19 -19.26 -1.84 -16.43
CA GLY A 19 -17.91 -2.35 -16.17
C GLY A 19 -17.03 -1.31 -15.49
N LEU A 20 -16.99 -0.09 -16.00
CA LEU A 20 -16.21 1.02 -15.44
C LEU A 20 -16.60 1.30 -13.98
N VAL A 21 -17.91 1.36 -13.68
CA VAL A 21 -18.43 1.53 -12.32
C VAL A 21 -18.06 0.36 -11.42
N MET A 22 -18.18 -0.89 -11.88
CA MET A 22 -17.84 -2.07 -11.08
C MET A 22 -16.32 -2.21 -10.84
N GLY A 23 -15.49 -1.90 -11.83
CA GLY A 23 -14.03 -1.83 -11.68
C GLY A 23 -13.56 -0.69 -10.79
N TRP A 24 -14.30 0.43 -10.78
CA TRP A 24 -14.09 1.55 -9.86
C TRP A 24 -14.45 1.18 -8.42
N ILE A 25 -15.58 0.50 -8.19
CA ILE A 25 -16.02 0.10 -6.84
C ILE A 25 -15.20 -1.06 -6.28
N GLY A 26 -14.90 -2.09 -7.08
CA GLY A 26 -14.30 -3.35 -6.61
C GLY A 26 -12.82 -3.30 -6.19
N ARG A 27 -12.18 -2.13 -6.17
CA ARG A 27 -10.78 -1.94 -5.79
C ARG A 27 -10.68 -1.42 -4.35
N ASP A 28 -10.77 -2.35 -3.41
CA ASP A 28 -10.46 -2.17 -1.99
C ASP A 28 -9.11 -2.87 -1.66
N GLY A 29 -8.19 -2.18 -0.98
CA GLY A 29 -7.02 -2.84 -0.36
C GLY A 29 -6.01 -3.47 -1.32
N GLY A 30 -5.66 -2.80 -2.41
CA GLY A 30 -4.50 -3.14 -3.26
C GLY A 30 -4.64 -4.34 -4.21
N ASN A 31 -5.45 -5.35 -3.87
CA ASN A 31 -5.64 -6.55 -4.69
C ASN A 31 -6.81 -6.41 -5.66
N LEU A 32 -6.60 -6.71 -6.96
CA LEU A 32 -7.71 -6.95 -7.87
C LEU A 32 -8.43 -8.24 -7.44
N ARG A 33 -9.64 -8.11 -6.87
CA ARG A 33 -10.50 -9.25 -6.50
C ARG A 33 -10.94 -10.11 -7.70
N LEU A 34 -10.63 -9.65 -8.93
CA LEU A 34 -10.73 -10.41 -10.18
C LEU A 34 -9.62 -11.47 -10.36
N ALA A 35 -8.62 -11.56 -9.47
CA ALA A 35 -7.60 -12.62 -9.51
C ALA A 35 -7.98 -13.89 -8.73
N GLY A 36 -9.24 -14.02 -8.29
CA GLY A 36 -9.78 -15.24 -7.69
C GLY A 36 -10.16 -16.31 -8.74
N GLY A 37 -10.20 -17.58 -8.33
CA GLY A 37 -10.43 -18.73 -9.24
C GLY A 37 -11.74 -18.67 -10.06
N THR A 38 -12.72 -17.86 -9.66
CA THR A 38 -13.93 -17.59 -10.45
C THR A 38 -13.63 -16.93 -11.79
N ALA A 39 -12.68 -16.00 -11.86
CA ALA A 39 -12.33 -15.31 -13.10
C ALA A 39 -11.64 -16.24 -14.11
N GLY A 40 -10.81 -17.17 -13.64
CA GLY A 40 -10.23 -18.22 -14.48
C GLY A 40 -11.29 -19.14 -15.09
N TRP A 41 -12.35 -19.46 -14.33
CA TRP A 41 -13.48 -20.25 -14.82
C TRP A 41 -14.30 -19.50 -15.89
N PHE A 42 -14.58 -18.21 -15.68
CA PHE A 42 -15.21 -17.36 -16.70
C PHE A 42 -14.35 -17.23 -17.97
N ALA A 43 -13.03 -17.07 -17.85
CA ALA A 43 -12.12 -17.03 -18.99
C ALA A 43 -12.10 -18.36 -19.77
N ALA A 44 -12.13 -19.50 -19.07
CA ALA A 44 -12.21 -20.82 -19.71
C ALA A 44 -13.54 -21.02 -20.48
N ILE A 45 -14.67 -20.59 -19.91
CA ILE A 45 -15.97 -20.63 -20.59
C ILE A 45 -15.99 -19.71 -21.81
N TRP A 46 -15.45 -18.50 -21.68
CA TRP A 46 -15.36 -17.53 -22.79
C TRP A 46 -14.50 -18.09 -23.94
N GLY A 47 -13.33 -18.67 -23.61
CA GLY A 47 -12.45 -19.33 -24.58
C GLY A 47 -13.08 -20.56 -25.25
N LEU A 48 -13.83 -21.37 -24.50
CA LEU A 48 -14.57 -22.52 -25.06
C LEU A 48 -15.68 -22.06 -26.02
N GLY A 49 -16.45 -21.03 -25.64
CA GLY A 49 -17.47 -20.45 -26.50
C GLY A 49 -16.87 -19.91 -27.81
N ALA A 50 -15.77 -19.17 -27.73
CA ALA A 50 -15.04 -18.66 -28.89
C ALA A 50 -14.44 -19.78 -29.76
N ALA A 51 -13.95 -20.87 -29.16
CA ALA A 51 -13.43 -22.02 -29.90
C ALA A 51 -14.54 -22.79 -30.63
N LEU A 52 -15.71 -22.96 -30.00
CA LEU A 52 -16.87 -23.64 -30.61
C LEU A 52 -17.46 -22.86 -31.79
N THR A 53 -17.47 -21.53 -31.74
CA THR A 53 -17.84 -20.69 -32.89
C THR A 53 -16.74 -20.69 -33.96
N TRP A 54 -15.46 -20.60 -33.60
CA TRP A 54 -14.34 -20.63 -34.54
C TRP A 54 -14.25 -21.94 -35.33
N LEU A 55 -14.51 -23.08 -34.66
CA LEU A 55 -14.54 -24.41 -35.28
C LEU A 55 -15.84 -24.69 -36.05
N GLN A 56 -16.78 -23.74 -36.13
CA GLN A 56 -18.09 -23.89 -36.77
C GLN A 56 -18.93 -25.06 -36.20
N LEU A 57 -18.70 -25.44 -34.93
CA LEU A 57 -19.54 -26.43 -34.23
C LEU A 57 -20.91 -25.85 -33.85
N LEU A 58 -21.02 -24.53 -33.76
CA LEU A 58 -22.26 -23.80 -33.57
C LEU A 58 -22.56 -23.00 -34.85
N ASN A 59 -23.76 -23.16 -35.41
CA ASN A 59 -24.22 -22.49 -36.63
C ASN A 59 -25.64 -21.94 -36.46
N GLY A 60 -26.05 -21.03 -37.35
CA GLY A 60 -27.37 -20.39 -37.31
C GLY A 60 -27.52 -19.40 -36.16
N GLU A 61 -28.75 -19.21 -35.66
CA GLU A 61 -29.04 -18.21 -34.61
C GLU A 61 -28.22 -18.42 -33.34
N LEU A 62 -27.96 -19.66 -32.92
CA LEU A 62 -27.18 -19.97 -31.73
C LEU A 62 -25.77 -19.38 -31.77
N ALA A 63 -25.12 -19.36 -32.94
CA ALA A 63 -23.82 -18.73 -33.10
C ALA A 63 -23.89 -17.21 -32.88
N ALA A 64 -24.91 -16.55 -33.43
CA ALA A 64 -25.12 -15.11 -33.26
C ALA A 64 -25.40 -14.71 -31.80
N TRP A 65 -26.16 -15.53 -31.05
CA TRP A 65 -26.36 -15.35 -29.62
C TRP A 65 -25.06 -15.49 -28.82
N VAL A 66 -24.23 -16.49 -29.13
CA VAL A 66 -22.93 -16.70 -28.47
C VAL A 66 -21.94 -15.57 -28.80
N GLU A 67 -21.80 -15.17 -30.07
CA GLU A 67 -20.97 -14.03 -30.46
C GLU A 67 -21.37 -12.74 -29.75
N SER A 68 -22.68 -12.48 -29.65
CA SER A 68 -23.22 -11.32 -28.93
C SER A 68 -22.83 -11.37 -27.44
N ALA A 69 -23.02 -12.51 -26.77
CA ALA A 69 -22.66 -12.68 -25.36
C ALA A 69 -21.15 -12.49 -25.10
N LEU A 70 -20.30 -13.00 -26.00
CA LEU A 70 -18.84 -12.84 -25.93
C LEU A 70 -18.44 -11.35 -26.08
N LEU A 71 -19.05 -10.61 -27.02
CA LEU A 71 -18.83 -9.18 -27.22
C LEU A 71 -19.24 -8.35 -25.99
N PHE A 72 -20.45 -8.57 -25.46
CA PHE A 72 -20.92 -7.88 -24.26
C PHE A 72 -20.01 -8.13 -23.05
N THR A 73 -19.59 -9.39 -22.85
CA THR A 73 -18.67 -9.77 -21.77
C THR A 73 -17.30 -9.10 -21.94
N GLY A 74 -16.73 -9.10 -23.14
CA GLY A 74 -15.44 -8.46 -23.43
C GLY A 74 -15.45 -6.96 -23.18
N VAL A 75 -16.52 -6.26 -23.61
CA VAL A 75 -16.69 -4.82 -23.39
C VAL A 75 -16.89 -4.48 -21.91
N TYR A 76 -17.65 -5.29 -21.16
CA TYR A 76 -17.78 -5.15 -19.70
C TYR A 76 -16.45 -5.33 -18.99
N VAL A 77 -15.67 -6.37 -19.33
CA VAL A 77 -14.34 -6.62 -18.73
C VAL A 77 -13.36 -5.50 -19.06
N ALA A 78 -13.37 -4.97 -20.29
CA ALA A 78 -12.55 -3.80 -20.65
C ALA A 78 -12.92 -2.56 -19.81
N GLY A 79 -14.22 -2.34 -19.56
CA GLY A 79 -14.70 -1.32 -18.62
C GLY A 79 -14.16 -1.53 -17.21
N CYS A 80 -14.26 -2.76 -16.66
CA CYS A 80 -13.75 -3.11 -15.34
C CYS A 80 -12.24 -2.83 -15.20
N ILE A 81 -11.44 -3.22 -16.19
CA ILE A 81 -10.00 -2.97 -16.20
C ILE A 81 -9.73 -1.47 -16.19
N LEU A 82 -10.35 -0.70 -17.10
CA LEU A 82 -10.13 0.74 -17.19
C LEU A 82 -10.58 1.48 -15.91
N GLY A 83 -11.74 1.16 -15.34
CA GLY A 83 -12.22 1.74 -14.09
C GLY A 83 -11.26 1.48 -12.92
N SER A 84 -10.69 0.27 -12.85
CA SER A 84 -9.71 -0.10 -11.81
C SER A 84 -8.34 0.60 -11.97
N LEU A 85 -7.94 0.89 -13.21
CA LEU A 85 -6.72 1.64 -13.53
C LEU A 85 -6.89 3.13 -13.22
N LEU A 86 -8.01 3.73 -13.62
CA LEU A 86 -8.34 5.14 -13.33
C LEU A 86 -8.42 5.42 -11.82
N ARG A 87 -9.02 4.52 -11.02
CA ARG A 87 -8.96 4.64 -9.54
C ARG A 87 -7.53 4.53 -9.03
N GLY A 88 -6.72 3.62 -9.56
CA GLY A 88 -5.31 3.46 -9.17
C GLY A 88 -4.49 4.73 -9.42
N MET A 89 -4.61 5.30 -10.63
CA MET A 89 -3.96 6.57 -10.99
C MET A 89 -4.40 7.72 -10.09
N ARG A 90 -5.71 7.86 -9.81
CA ARG A 90 -6.22 8.92 -8.92
C ARG A 90 -5.76 8.73 -7.47
N ALA A 91 -5.66 7.49 -6.99
CA ALA A 91 -5.13 7.21 -5.66
C ALA A 91 -3.63 7.56 -5.56
N SER A 92 -2.82 7.22 -6.57
CA SER A 92 -1.41 7.63 -6.65
C SER A 92 -1.29 9.16 -6.64
N ALA A 93 -1.99 9.84 -7.54
CA ALA A 93 -1.94 11.31 -7.64
C ALA A 93 -2.45 12.02 -6.37
N ALA A 94 -3.36 11.40 -5.62
CA ALA A 94 -3.78 11.89 -4.31
C ALA A 94 -2.68 11.72 -3.25
N ILE A 95 -1.98 10.58 -3.22
CA ILE A 95 -0.81 10.36 -2.36
C ILE A 95 0.28 11.38 -2.69
N ASP A 96 0.62 11.56 -3.96
CA ASP A 96 1.63 12.51 -4.43
C ASP A 96 1.26 13.96 -4.04
N SER A 97 -0.02 14.34 -4.18
CA SER A 97 -0.52 15.67 -3.82
C SER A 97 -0.63 15.89 -2.31
N GLU A 98 -0.92 14.86 -1.51
CA GLU A 98 -1.05 14.96 -0.05
C GLU A 98 0.32 14.91 0.64
N ALA A 99 1.28 14.17 0.06
CA ALA A 99 2.68 14.23 0.42
C ALA A 99 3.28 15.64 0.25
N ALA A 100 2.79 16.42 -0.72
CA ALA A 100 3.16 17.81 -0.94
C ALA A 100 2.34 18.83 -0.11
N ALA A 101 1.22 18.43 0.50
CA ALA A 101 0.27 19.34 1.16
C ALA A 101 0.32 19.31 2.69
N ALA A 102 0.90 18.29 3.30
CA ALA A 102 1.19 18.32 4.74
C ALA A 102 2.22 19.44 5.02
N PRO A 103 1.94 20.41 5.90
CA PRO A 103 2.90 21.45 6.21
C PRO A 103 4.12 20.80 6.87
N ILE A 104 5.30 21.05 6.32
CA ILE A 104 6.59 20.75 6.96
C ILE A 104 6.78 21.77 8.10
N ALA A 105 5.93 21.67 9.12
CA ALA A 105 6.10 22.39 10.36
C ALA A 105 7.37 21.85 11.02
N ALA A 106 8.34 22.73 11.26
CA ALA A 106 9.59 22.34 11.90
C ALA A 106 9.27 21.68 13.25
N MET A 107 9.61 20.39 13.36
CA MET A 107 9.51 19.66 14.62
C MET A 107 10.27 20.41 15.71
N PRO A 108 9.85 20.32 16.99
CA PRO A 108 10.60 20.93 18.08
C PRO A 108 12.07 20.50 18.03
N PRO A 109 13.01 21.43 18.29
CA PRO A 109 14.44 21.13 18.27
C PRO A 109 14.74 20.07 19.34
N VAL A 110 15.58 19.10 19.00
CA VAL A 110 16.05 18.10 19.95
C VAL A 110 17.13 18.72 20.83
N GLU A 111 17.11 18.43 22.13
CA GLU A 111 18.15 18.90 23.04
C GLU A 111 19.51 18.28 22.65
N GLY A 112 20.53 19.12 22.49
CA GLY A 112 21.84 18.70 21.97
C GLY A 112 21.90 18.43 20.46
N GLU A 113 20.87 18.78 19.67
CA GLU A 113 20.81 18.52 18.22
C GLU A 113 22.03 19.06 17.43
N ALA A 114 22.65 20.16 17.91
CA ALA A 114 23.84 20.77 17.31
C ALA A 114 25.13 19.94 17.48
N ASP A 115 25.18 19.03 18.48
CA ASP A 115 26.33 18.17 18.76
C ASP A 115 26.22 16.80 18.05
N ILE A 116 25.09 16.53 17.39
CA ILE A 116 24.83 15.27 16.66
C ILE A 116 25.36 15.42 15.22
N PRO A 117 26.28 14.55 14.76
CA PRO A 117 26.83 14.64 13.40
C PRO A 117 25.77 14.30 12.35
N GLY A 118 25.89 14.92 11.16
CA GLY A 118 24.95 14.75 10.06
C GLY A 118 23.89 15.86 9.96
N GLN A 119 22.70 15.53 9.46
CA GLN A 119 21.56 16.44 9.31
C GLN A 119 20.26 15.77 9.69
N ARG A 120 19.44 16.38 10.56
CA ARG A 120 18.13 15.83 10.94
C ARG A 120 17.21 15.66 9.70
N PRO A 121 16.57 14.50 9.49
CA PRO A 121 15.59 14.33 8.42
C PRO A 121 14.32 15.15 8.67
N ALA A 122 13.60 15.48 7.59
CA ALA A 122 12.31 16.16 7.69
C ALA A 122 11.25 15.27 8.38
N GLY A 123 10.71 15.77 9.48
CA GLY A 123 9.61 15.14 10.22
C GLY A 123 8.24 15.75 9.89
N LEU A 124 7.19 15.02 10.25
CA LEU A 124 5.80 15.46 10.25
C LEU A 124 5.29 15.49 11.70
N VAL A 125 4.50 16.50 12.05
CA VAL A 125 3.94 16.66 13.41
C VAL A 125 3.05 15.47 13.82
N SER A 126 2.38 14.85 12.85
CA SER A 126 1.57 13.65 13.04
C SER A 126 1.64 12.74 11.81
N ALA A 127 1.17 11.50 11.96
CA ALA A 127 0.95 10.62 10.82
C ALA A 127 -0.08 11.22 9.84
N ARG A 128 0.06 10.90 8.54
CA ARG A 128 -0.91 11.35 7.53
C ARG A 128 -2.21 10.57 7.73
N GLN A 129 -3.34 11.26 7.77
CA GLN A 129 -4.67 10.67 8.00
C GLN A 129 -4.76 9.80 9.29
N ASP A 130 -3.96 10.12 10.31
CA ASP A 130 -3.82 9.38 11.56
C ASP A 130 -3.45 7.88 11.39
N LYS A 131 -2.77 7.56 10.28
CA LYS A 131 -2.34 6.20 9.92
C LYS A 131 -0.82 6.18 9.73
N PRO A 132 -0.04 5.92 10.79
CA PRO A 132 1.38 5.63 10.66
C PRO A 132 1.61 4.25 10.06
N ASP A 133 2.74 4.07 9.39
CA ASP A 133 3.26 2.77 9.01
C ASP A 133 3.80 2.02 10.24
N ASP A 134 3.75 0.68 10.21
CA ASP A 134 4.42 -0.15 11.22
C ASP A 134 5.94 -0.21 10.94
N LEU A 135 6.69 0.72 11.54
CA LEU A 135 8.14 0.81 11.31
C LEU A 135 8.88 -0.43 11.84
N LYS A 136 8.29 -1.21 12.76
CA LYS A 136 8.85 -2.47 13.27
C LYS A 136 9.01 -3.53 12.18
N LEU A 137 8.37 -3.36 11.01
CA LEU A 137 8.56 -4.21 9.83
C LEU A 137 9.94 -4.07 9.17
N ILE A 138 10.74 -3.06 9.55
CA ILE A 138 12.15 -2.93 9.15
C ILE A 138 13.04 -3.69 10.14
N LYS A 139 13.89 -4.59 9.64
CA LYS A 139 14.85 -5.33 10.46
C LYS A 139 15.76 -4.36 11.22
N GLY A 140 15.72 -4.40 12.55
CA GLY A 140 16.51 -3.54 13.45
C GLY A 140 15.69 -2.43 14.11
N VAL A 141 14.52 -2.12 13.58
CA VAL A 141 13.54 -1.26 14.25
C VAL A 141 12.69 -2.15 15.16
N GLY A 142 12.78 -1.92 16.47
CA GLY A 142 11.85 -2.46 17.46
C GLY A 142 11.03 -1.34 18.10
N ARG A 143 10.05 -1.72 18.93
CA ARG A 143 9.06 -0.81 19.58
C ARG A 143 9.65 0.50 20.13
N GLN A 144 10.81 0.44 20.81
CA GLN A 144 11.47 1.65 21.36
C GLN A 144 12.13 2.54 20.29
N ASN A 145 12.65 1.97 19.21
CA ASN A 145 13.23 2.74 18.11
C ASN A 145 12.13 3.41 17.29
N GLU A 146 11.04 2.69 17.01
CA GLU A 146 9.82 3.23 16.40
C GLU A 146 9.26 4.42 17.21
N ALA A 147 9.12 4.30 18.53
CA ALA A 147 8.70 5.39 19.40
C ALA A 147 9.55 6.66 19.27
N ARG A 148 10.88 6.50 19.24
CA ARG A 148 11.83 7.61 19.07
C ARG A 148 11.75 8.21 17.67
N LEU A 149 11.57 7.39 16.64
CA LEU A 149 11.36 7.85 15.26
C LEU A 149 10.04 8.64 15.13
N HIS A 150 8.97 8.18 15.76
CA HIS A 150 7.69 8.89 15.84
C HIS A 150 7.85 10.24 16.56
N GLY A 151 8.61 10.29 17.67
CA GLY A 151 8.98 11.54 18.34
C GLY A 151 9.83 12.51 17.49
N LEU A 152 10.56 12.00 16.50
CA LEU A 152 11.24 12.81 15.48
C LEU A 152 10.32 13.24 14.32
N GLY A 153 9.08 12.78 14.28
CA GLY A 153 8.12 13.02 13.21
C GLY A 153 8.26 12.08 12.02
N ILE A 154 8.94 10.94 12.18
CA ILE A 154 9.09 9.90 11.16
C ILE A 154 7.99 8.86 11.39
N TRP A 155 6.95 8.87 10.55
CA TRP A 155 5.76 8.01 10.70
C TRP A 155 5.54 7.06 9.52
N HIS A 156 6.25 7.25 8.40
CA HIS A 156 6.05 6.50 7.15
C HIS A 156 7.35 5.92 6.61
N PHE A 157 7.28 4.77 5.95
CA PHE A 157 8.42 4.17 5.24
C PHE A 157 8.98 5.10 4.16
N GLU A 158 8.12 5.92 3.52
CA GLU A 158 8.52 6.91 2.52
C GLU A 158 9.59 7.88 3.06
N GLN A 159 9.44 8.35 4.30
CA GLN A 159 10.38 9.28 4.93
C GLN A 159 11.75 8.62 5.11
N MET A 160 11.77 7.37 5.56
CA MET A 160 13.01 6.57 5.73
C MET A 160 13.64 6.20 4.39
N ALA A 161 12.83 5.90 3.37
CA ALA A 161 13.27 5.61 2.01
C ALA A 161 14.01 6.78 1.34
N GLY A 162 13.64 8.01 1.71
CA GLY A 162 14.24 9.26 1.23
C GLY A 162 15.49 9.72 1.99
N TRP A 163 15.94 9.02 3.05
CA TRP A 163 17.08 9.44 3.84
C TRP A 163 18.39 9.50 3.04
N THR A 164 19.11 10.61 3.19
CA THR A 164 20.49 10.79 2.71
C THR A 164 21.51 10.23 3.71
N PRO A 165 22.78 10.03 3.34
CA PRO A 165 23.82 9.61 4.28
C PRO A 165 23.93 10.49 5.53
N GLY A 166 23.77 11.82 5.39
CA GLY A 166 23.76 12.74 6.53
C GLY A 166 22.54 12.57 7.44
N ASN A 167 21.39 12.14 6.91
CA ASN A 167 20.23 11.79 7.74
C ASN A 167 20.45 10.48 8.49
N ILE A 168 21.09 9.50 7.84
CA ILE A 168 21.42 8.21 8.45
C ILE A 168 22.42 8.40 9.59
N GLU A 169 23.46 9.20 9.39
CA GLU A 169 24.46 9.54 10.42
C GLU A 169 23.81 10.21 11.63
N TRP A 170 22.93 11.19 11.40
CA TRP A 170 22.23 11.92 12.45
C TRP A 170 21.25 11.04 13.23
N VAL A 171 20.39 10.28 12.55
CA VAL A 171 19.44 9.38 13.21
C VAL A 171 20.16 8.24 13.93
N GLY A 172 21.21 7.67 13.33
CA GLY A 172 22.01 6.62 13.95
C GLY A 172 22.73 7.10 15.22
N SER A 173 23.19 8.35 15.22
CA SER A 173 23.81 8.98 16.39
C SER A 173 22.78 9.34 17.46
N TYR A 174 21.64 9.95 17.09
CA TYR A 174 20.53 10.25 17.99
C TYR A 174 19.97 9.01 18.69
N LEU A 175 19.85 7.89 17.97
CA LEU A 175 19.37 6.62 18.53
C LEU A 175 20.47 5.83 19.29
N ALA A 176 21.69 6.38 19.39
CA ALA A 176 22.88 5.81 20.03
C ALA A 176 23.38 4.48 19.42
N PHE A 177 23.26 4.30 18.11
CA PHE A 177 23.80 3.15 17.36
C PHE A 177 24.35 3.50 15.96
N PRO A 178 25.37 4.37 15.85
CA PRO A 178 25.97 4.73 14.56
C PRO A 178 26.38 3.48 13.75
N GLY A 179 26.12 3.50 12.43
CA GLY A 179 26.43 2.39 11.53
C GLY A 179 25.45 1.20 11.56
N ARG A 180 24.39 1.21 12.40
CA ARG A 180 23.37 0.14 12.40
C ARG A 180 22.41 0.24 11.22
N ILE A 181 21.96 1.45 10.90
CA ILE A 181 20.92 1.74 9.90
C ILE A 181 21.39 1.28 8.50
N GLU A 182 22.68 1.43 8.23
CA GLU A 182 23.39 1.01 7.03
C GLU A 182 23.61 -0.52 7.02
N ARG A 183 24.14 -1.07 8.12
CA ARG A 183 24.44 -2.51 8.24
C ARG A 183 23.19 -3.39 8.14
N GLU A 184 22.05 -2.86 8.58
CA GLU A 184 20.76 -3.54 8.51
C GLU A 184 19.91 -3.07 7.31
N ASP A 185 20.44 -2.21 6.43
CA ASP A 185 19.77 -1.65 5.24
C ASP A 185 18.34 -1.17 5.50
N TRP A 186 18.17 -0.27 6.47
CA TRP A 186 16.85 0.27 6.80
C TRP A 186 16.25 1.03 5.62
N VAL A 187 17.07 1.76 4.85
CA VAL A 187 16.63 2.58 3.72
C VAL A 187 16.18 1.71 2.53
N GLY A 188 16.89 0.63 2.19
CA GLY A 188 16.49 -0.32 1.14
C GLY A 188 15.24 -1.14 1.51
N GLN A 189 15.12 -1.55 2.78
CA GLN A 189 13.89 -2.16 3.30
C GLN A 189 12.71 -1.17 3.26
N ALA A 190 12.90 0.06 3.73
CA ALA A 190 11.87 1.11 3.69
C ALA A 190 11.40 1.41 2.26
N ARG A 191 12.32 1.49 1.28
CA ARG A 191 11.96 1.62 -0.15
C ARG A 191 11.08 0.50 -0.66
N THR A 192 11.39 -0.74 -0.25
CA THR A 192 10.62 -1.93 -0.64
C THR A 192 9.22 -1.88 -0.02
N LEU A 193 9.10 -1.51 1.25
CA LEU A 193 7.83 -1.43 1.98
C LEU A 193 6.95 -0.25 1.49
N ALA A 194 7.55 0.93 1.25
CA ALA A 194 6.87 2.09 0.69
C ALA A 194 6.30 1.83 -0.72
N ALA A 195 6.98 0.99 -1.52
CA ALA A 195 6.48 0.53 -2.82
C ALA A 195 5.38 -0.55 -2.74
N GLY A 196 4.92 -0.93 -1.54
CA GLY A 196 3.94 -2.00 -1.32
C GLY A 196 4.50 -3.42 -1.43
N GLY A 197 5.83 -3.56 -1.52
CA GLY A 197 6.52 -4.84 -1.48
C GLY A 197 6.61 -5.43 -0.06
N GLN A 198 7.22 -6.60 0.07
CA GLN A 198 7.50 -7.23 1.36
C GLN A 198 8.91 -7.80 1.42
N THR A 199 9.56 -7.65 2.57
CA THR A 199 10.88 -8.25 2.87
C THR A 199 10.67 -9.59 3.60
N GLU A 200 11.68 -10.48 3.60
CA GLU A 200 11.61 -11.74 4.37
C GLU A 200 11.32 -11.45 5.86
N PHE A 201 11.98 -10.44 6.41
CA PHE A 201 11.77 -10.02 7.78
C PHE A 201 10.34 -9.50 8.03
N ALA A 202 9.81 -8.64 7.16
CA ALA A 202 8.45 -8.13 7.30
C ALA A 202 7.39 -9.23 7.22
N MET A 203 7.58 -10.24 6.35
CA MET A 203 6.72 -11.43 6.30
C MET A 203 6.74 -12.20 7.63
N ARG A 204 7.93 -12.38 8.22
CA ARG A 204 8.09 -13.08 9.52
C ARG A 204 7.54 -12.28 10.69
N ALA A 205 7.71 -10.96 10.70
CA ALA A 205 7.15 -10.08 11.71
C ALA A 205 5.61 -10.12 11.68
N LYS A 206 5.00 -9.99 10.50
CA LYS A 206 3.53 -10.13 10.30
C LYS A 206 3.00 -11.52 10.67
N ALA A 207 3.82 -12.57 10.51
CA ALA A 207 3.49 -13.92 10.98
C ALA A 207 3.68 -14.12 12.50
N GLY A 208 4.06 -13.08 13.26
CA GLY A 208 4.31 -13.16 14.70
C GLY A 208 5.60 -13.91 15.09
N LEU A 209 6.47 -14.21 14.11
CA LEU A 209 7.71 -14.99 14.31
C LEU A 209 8.90 -14.15 14.76
N VAL A 210 8.70 -12.85 15.02
CA VAL A 210 9.72 -11.91 15.48
C VAL A 210 9.18 -11.14 16.67
N GLU A 211 9.65 -11.49 17.88
CA GLU A 211 9.14 -10.92 19.14
C GLU A 211 9.37 -9.40 19.24
N THR A 212 10.53 -8.90 18.80
CA THR A 212 10.87 -7.47 18.81
C THR A 212 10.00 -6.60 17.88
N SER A 213 9.37 -7.24 16.91
CA SER A 213 8.56 -6.64 15.84
C SER A 213 7.15 -7.25 15.80
N ARG A 214 6.68 -7.77 16.94
CA ARG A 214 5.34 -8.33 17.06
C ARG A 214 4.32 -7.23 16.86
N ASP A 215 3.31 -7.51 16.05
CA ASP A 215 2.11 -6.68 15.96
C ASP A 215 1.35 -6.75 17.28
N ASP A 216 1.34 -5.63 18.00
CA ASP A 216 0.56 -5.37 19.21
C ASP A 216 -0.78 -4.69 18.90
N GLY A 217 -1.19 -4.63 17.62
CA GLY A 217 -2.37 -3.92 17.12
C GLY A 217 -2.14 -2.41 16.98
N LEU A 218 -0.91 -1.97 17.26
CA LEU A 218 -0.53 -0.58 17.44
C LEU A 218 0.69 -0.32 16.54
N ALA A 219 0.49 0.48 15.49
CA ALA A 219 1.58 0.96 14.63
C ALA A 219 2.37 2.06 15.37
N GLY A 220 3.08 1.66 16.44
CA GLY A 220 3.94 2.48 17.28
C GLY A 220 3.28 3.57 18.13
N GLN A 221 1.96 3.75 18.05
CA GLN A 221 1.25 4.90 18.64
C GLN A 221 1.41 4.97 20.17
N ASP A 222 1.04 3.90 20.89
CA ASP A 222 1.19 3.81 22.35
C ASP A 222 2.65 3.87 22.83
N ASN A 223 3.61 3.54 21.96
CA ASN A 223 5.02 3.56 22.32
C ASN A 223 5.55 5.00 22.50
N VAL A 224 4.93 6.00 21.87
CA VAL A 224 5.31 7.42 22.02
C VAL A 224 4.97 7.94 23.41
N VAL A 225 3.78 7.59 23.92
CA VAL A 225 3.28 8.03 25.24
C VAL A 225 4.20 7.52 26.37
N ALA A 226 4.70 6.28 26.24
CA ALA A 226 5.57 5.65 27.22
C ALA A 226 6.99 6.26 27.34
N LEU A 227 7.38 7.18 26.44
CA LEU A 227 8.67 7.89 26.53
C LEU A 227 8.57 9.22 27.29
N ASP A 228 7.39 9.83 27.37
CA ASP A 228 7.17 11.11 28.08
C ASP A 228 7.04 10.88 29.60
N THR A 229 6.61 9.68 30.01
CA THR A 229 6.57 9.21 31.41
C THR A 229 7.95 8.78 31.93
N ALA A 230 9.01 9.55 31.63
CA ALA A 230 10.39 9.24 32.00
C ALA A 230 10.75 9.52 33.47
N ASP A 231 9.77 9.50 34.39
CA ASP A 231 10.02 9.22 35.79
C ASP A 231 9.75 7.71 36.01
N GLY A 232 10.80 6.96 36.35
CA GLY A 232 10.93 5.52 36.09
C GLY A 232 10.06 4.56 36.92
N THR A 233 8.79 4.88 37.14
CA THR A 233 7.82 4.05 37.85
C THR A 233 7.02 3.22 36.85
N PRO A 234 7.10 1.88 36.86
CA PRO A 234 6.19 1.07 36.07
C PRO A 234 4.78 1.21 36.62
N GLU A 235 3.87 1.84 35.87
CA GLU A 235 2.44 1.84 36.19
C GLU A 235 1.90 0.40 36.17
N THR A 236 1.88 -0.24 37.34
CA THR A 236 1.17 -1.49 37.54
C THR A 236 -0.33 -1.19 37.47
N LYS A 237 -0.91 -1.38 36.28
CA LYS A 237 -2.35 -1.34 36.04
C LYS A 237 -3.08 -2.11 37.16
N PRO A 238 -3.95 -1.46 37.95
CA PRO A 238 -4.61 -2.14 39.06
C PRO A 238 -5.53 -3.23 38.51
N ALA A 239 -5.42 -4.43 39.09
CA ALA A 239 -6.39 -5.49 38.89
C ALA A 239 -7.57 -5.25 39.85
N GLY A 240 -8.71 -4.86 39.30
CA GLY A 240 -9.98 -4.62 40.00
C GLY A 240 -11.12 -4.50 38.99
#